data_AF-A0A6A9URU3-F1
#
_entry.id   AF-A0A6A9URU3-F1
#
_cell.length_a   1.000
_cell.length_b   1.000
_cell.length_c   1.000
_cell.angle_alpha   90.00
_cell.angle_beta   90.00
_cell.angle_gamma   90.00
#
_symmetry.space_group_name_H-M   'P 1'
#
loop_
_entity.id
_entity.type
_entity.pdbx_description
1 polymer ?
#
loop_
_entity_poly.entity_id
_entity_poly.type
_entity_poly.pdbx_seq_one_letter_code
_entity_poly.pdbx_strand_id
1 'polypeptide(L)' 'MNQVLAILTVALGVAAVVAGGADDSPGLQLLGVLLAVGGVVLAVRSRRRRT' A
#
# COMPACT_ATOMS: atom_id res chain seq x y z
N MET A 1 -11.02 3.96 -8.03
CA MET A 1 -10.78 3.59 -6.63
C MET A 1 -11.35 4.67 -5.72
N ASN A 2 -12.06 4.27 -4.66
CA ASN A 2 -12.46 5.19 -3.59
C ASN A 2 -11.21 5.74 -2.89
N GLN A 3 -11.18 7.04 -2.56
CA GLN A 3 -10.01 7.67 -1.92
C GLN A 3 -9.77 7.11 -0.52
N VAL A 4 -10.84 6.84 0.23
CA VAL A 4 -10.75 6.21 1.56
C VAL A 4 -10.09 4.84 1.44
N LEU A 5 -10.52 4.02 0.47
CA LEU A 5 -9.90 2.72 0.21
C LEU A 5 -8.42 2.86 -0.16
N ALA A 6 -8.06 3.81 -1.03
CA ALA A 6 -6.67 4.05 -1.39
C ALA A 6 -5.80 4.39 -0.17
N ILE A 7 -6.27 5.29 0.69
CA ILE A 7 -5.56 5.69 1.91
C ILE A 7 -5.41 4.49 2.85
N LEU A 8 -6.47 3.72 3.06
CA LEU A 8 -6.43 2.52 3.91
C LEU A 8 -5.46 1.47 3.38
N THR A 9 -5.44 1.22 2.06
CA THR A 9 -4.49 0.27 1.45
C THR A 9 -3.06 0.71 1.65
N VAL A 10 -2.76 2.00 1.46
CA VAL A 10 -1.40 2.53 1.69
C VAL A 10 -1.03 2.45 3.17
N ALA A 11 -1.93 2.85 4.07
CA ALA A 11 -1.71 2.78 5.50
C ALA A 11 -1.44 1.34 5.99
N LEU A 12 -2.19 0.36 5.49
CA LEU A 12 -1.96 -1.06 5.77
C LEU A 12 -0.62 -1.55 5.23
N GLY A 13 -0.24 -1.14 4.02
CA GLY A 13 1.06 -1.46 3.45
C GLY A 13 2.20 -0.92 4.31
N VAL A 14 2.13 0.34 4.71
CA VAL A 14 3.12 0.97 5.61
C VAL A 14 3.17 0.27 6.97
N ALA A 15 2.00 -0.02 7.56
CA ALA A 15 1.93 -0.74 8.83
C ALA A 15 2.58 -2.13 8.73
N ALA A 16 2.36 -2.84 7.62
CA ALA A 16 3.05 -4.11 7.36
C ALA A 16 4.56 -3.91 7.23
N VAL A 17 5.06 -2.90 6.49
CA VAL A 17 6.52 -2.66 6.43
C VAL A 17 7.13 -2.46 7.82
N VAL A 18 6.49 -1.67 8.67
CA VAL A 18 6.97 -1.40 10.03
C VAL A 18 6.89 -2.67 10.89
N ALA A 19 5.76 -3.38 10.89
CA ALA A 19 5.60 -4.61 11.65
C ALA A 19 6.58 -5.70 11.20
N GLY A 20 6.82 -5.82 9.90
CA GLY A 20 7.78 -6.78 9.34
C GLY A 20 9.21 -6.41 9.68
N GLY A 21 9.52 -5.11 9.80
CA GLY A 21 10.83 -4.68 10.31
C GLY A 21 11.01 -4.94 11.79
N ALA A 22 9.95 -4.83 12.59
CA ALA A 22 10.00 -5.15 14.01
C ALA A 22 10.13 -6.66 14.29
N ASP A 23 9.68 -7.50 13.34
CA ASP A 23 9.70 -8.96 13.44
C ASP A 23 10.84 -9.62 12.63
N ASP A 24 11.80 -8.83 12.09
CA ASP A 24 12.83 -9.30 11.15
C ASP A 24 12.26 -10.19 10.02
N SER A 25 11.04 -9.83 9.63
CA SER A 25 10.07 -10.39 8.71
C SER A 25 10.26 -10.06 7.22
N PRO A 26 11.25 -10.55 6.43
CA PRO A 26 11.50 -10.01 5.08
C PRO A 26 10.29 -10.16 4.14
N GLY A 27 9.50 -11.22 4.31
CA GLY A 27 8.28 -11.45 3.51
C GLY A 27 7.19 -10.42 3.80
N LEU A 28 6.95 -10.12 5.08
CA LEU A 28 5.91 -9.17 5.49
C LEU A 28 6.31 -7.72 5.13
N GLN A 29 7.61 -7.40 5.22
CA GLN A 29 8.14 -6.14 4.66
C GLN A 29 7.89 -6.02 3.16
N LEU A 30 8.24 -7.05 2.38
CA LEU A 30 8.05 -7.04 0.92
C LEU A 30 6.56 -6.89 0.56
N LEU A 31 5.68 -7.65 1.22
CA LEU A 31 4.24 -7.54 1.04
C LEU A 31 3.73 -6.14 1.39
N GLY A 32 4.23 -5.54 2.48
CA GLY A 32 3.90 -4.18 2.87
C GLY A 32 4.28 -3.15 1.81
N VAL A 33 5.49 -3.25 1.25
CA VAL A 33 5.95 -2.37 0.16
C VAL A 33 5.07 -2.54 -1.07
N LEU A 34 4.80 -3.78 -1.49
CA LEU A 34 3.95 -4.06 -2.65
C LEU A 34 2.53 -3.51 -2.47
N LEU A 35 1.94 -3.66 -1.28
CA LEU A 35 0.64 -3.10 -0.95
C LEU A 35 0.63 -1.58 -1.01
N ALA A 36 1.62 -0.93 -0.41
CA ALA A 36 1.70 0.53 -0.38
C ALA A 36 1.88 1.10 -1.79
N VAL A 37 2.87 0.60 -2.53
CA VAL A 37 3.17 1.07 -3.89
C VAL A 37 2.02 0.73 -4.85
N GLY A 38 1.51 -0.51 -4.80
CA GLY A 38 0.38 -0.95 -5.62
C GLY A 38 -0.87 -0.10 -5.37
N GLY A 39 -1.16 0.22 -4.10
CA GLY A 39 -2.24 1.12 -3.71
C GLY A 39 -2.11 2.50 -4.35
N VAL A 40 -0.92 3.11 -4.30
CA VAL A 40 -0.64 4.40 -4.94
C VAL A 40 -0.82 4.32 -6.46
N VAL A 41 -0.21 3.32 -7.11
CA VAL A 41 -0.29 3.13 -8.56
C VAL A 41 -1.74 2.99 -9.02
N LEU A 42 -2.53 2.14 -8.35
CA LEU A 42 -3.93 1.93 -8.68
C LEU A 42 -4.79 3.18 -8.41
N ALA A 43 -4.44 3.98 -7.39
CA ALA A 43 -5.14 5.22 -7.07
C ALA A 43 -4.92 6.27 -8.17
N VAL A 44 -3.67 6.46 -8.56
CA VAL A 44 -3.27 7.37 -9.65
C VAL A 44 -3.90 6.91 -10.97
N ARG A 45 -3.78 5.63 -11.32
CA ARG A 45 -4.38 5.07 -12.54
C ARG A 45 -5.90 5.23 -12.56
N SER A 46 -6.56 5.04 -11.42
CA SER A 46 -8.01 5.25 -11.28
C SER A 46 -8.42 6.71 -11.48
N ARG A 47 -7.63 7.66 -10.98
CA ARG A 47 -7.88 9.10 -11.15
C ARG A 47 -7.69 9.52 -12.61
N ARG A 48 -6.58 9.09 -13.23
CA ARG A 48 -6.28 9.38 -14.65
C ARG A 48 -7.31 8.84 -15.64
N ARG A 49 -8.03 7.76 -15.28
CA ARG A 49 -9.10 7.22 -16.13
C ARG A 49 -10.44 7.94 -15.97
N ARG A 50 -10.58 8.77 -14.94
CA ARG A 50 -11.80 9.55 -14.67
C ARG A 50 -11.68 11.01 -15.11
N THR A 51 -10.47 11.50 -15.33
CA THR A 51 -10.15 12.78 -16.00
C THR A 51 -10.09 12.58 -17.50
#